data_AF-F0S3W3-F1
#
_entry.id   AF-F0S3W3-F1
#
_cell.length_a   1.000
_cell.length_b   1.000
_cell.length_c   1.000
_cell.angle_alpha   90.00
_cell.angle_beta   90.00
_cell.angle_gamma   90.00
#
_symmetry.space_group_name_H-M   'P 1'
#
loop_
_entity.id
_entity.type
_entity.pdbx_description
1 polymer ?
#
loop_
_entity_poly.entity_id
_entity_poly.type
_entity_poly.pdbx_seq_one_letter_code
_entity_poly.pdbx_strand_id
1 'polypeptide(L)'
;MFGFRFGKRKRNLNKSQETHKEEKIKINRRMNDRYIVDLGNIVNISKTGCRIKKQNPEELKKEFIEVQIGKEKLKSIVVEDKASYYSVKFLKPFQDSKLIKSKVKRLKEFKLDKEKEKIDFDKLEAQSSEFKAIINLLSEINNPNTDTEKLTGYIVQIPKVKKTILEVANSAESGTAERINSLTTAIARIGFEKLKEVIRTTIMKDLSFENKDFSEFEHFEAYNLLKSTFLTEILRYVTFKDSKNEARLLFTSETTPLAIFTKLNNSFAKYYTSVKRMYSPYSRYLERKNFGTDFLELSKEFIVEYSGLFKYLYDGYILAHLNLFPFLTFPKRMKISISRRKLDFSYVTYLTLIAVLAIIGRDKKKTHILINRLKRLGMDTNKVMEFLNTVIENTNDALYNMGLRRSVRALPFSVQTMKLSKIFPKDNIYFDYIVNAIASSKGRIAFRHEDRMFSGYILDFVLNVEDFDFNTKSFCIVPCENLLEDELNIEDFSGFDIIVFKDFDLLSKKLFKDFKEIWQKFEGTIICTYSTYSFMDWDRPDLYNLVKGSIVDLPSFLYNTKSYEFIQKRIKEDLKDLLGSLSFNEELVFKEETIENIIYSYIETVFI
;
A
#
# COMPACT_ATOMS: atom_id res chain seq x y z
N MET A 1 -47.65 44.38 -34.34
CA MET A 1 -48.07 44.41 -35.75
C MET A 1 -46.85 44.16 -36.64
N PHE A 2 -46.97 43.19 -37.56
CA PHE A 2 -46.32 42.97 -38.88
C PHE A 2 -45.05 43.75 -39.26
N GLY A 3 -44.01 43.22 -39.91
CA GLY A 3 -43.65 41.98 -40.63
C GLY A 3 -42.14 42.12 -41.01
N PHE A 4 -41.36 41.20 -41.59
CA PHE A 4 -41.56 40.29 -42.72
C PHE A 4 -40.33 39.34 -42.86
N ARG A 5 -40.60 38.11 -43.37
CA ARG A 5 -39.81 37.18 -44.21
C ARG A 5 -38.27 37.11 -44.11
N PHE A 6 -37.75 35.87 -43.96
CA PHE A 6 -36.85 35.16 -44.91
C PHE A 6 -37.04 33.65 -44.62
N GLY A 7 -37.24 32.72 -45.56
CA GLY A 7 -36.55 32.53 -46.84
C GLY A 7 -35.73 31.22 -46.73
N LYS A 8 -36.32 30.10 -47.17
CA LYS A 8 -35.65 28.77 -47.22
C LYS A 8 -34.35 28.84 -48.02
N ARG A 9 -33.23 28.39 -47.44
CA ARG A 9 -32.10 27.80 -48.18
C ARG A 9 -31.72 26.46 -47.55
N LYS A 10 -32.17 25.38 -48.22
CA LYS A 10 -31.55 24.05 -48.11
C LYS A 10 -30.09 24.20 -48.55
N ARG A 11 -29.15 24.03 -47.63
CA ARG A 11 -27.78 23.65 -47.98
C ARG A 11 -27.60 22.20 -47.57
N ASN A 12 -27.42 21.35 -48.58
CA ASN A 12 -26.95 19.99 -48.46
C ASN A 12 -25.60 20.02 -47.72
N LEU A 13 -25.62 19.71 -46.43
CA LEU A 13 -24.46 19.18 -45.74
C LEU A 13 -24.60 17.67 -45.84
N ASN A 14 -23.93 17.10 -46.84
CA ASN A 14 -23.54 15.70 -46.81
C ASN A 14 -22.73 15.50 -45.53
N LYS A 15 -23.42 15.11 -44.45
CA LYS A 15 -22.79 14.41 -43.34
C LYS A 15 -22.29 13.10 -43.94
N SER A 16 -21.00 13.06 -44.27
CA SER A 16 -20.22 11.85 -44.13
C SER A 16 -20.45 11.38 -42.69
N GLN A 17 -21.44 10.50 -42.51
CA GLN A 17 -21.53 9.65 -41.33
C GLN A 17 -20.29 8.75 -41.39
N GLU A 18 -19.16 9.28 -40.94
CA GLU A 18 -18.15 8.44 -40.32
C GLU A 18 -18.85 7.76 -39.15
N THR A 19 -19.26 6.53 -39.41
CA THR A 19 -19.68 5.58 -38.40
C THR A 19 -18.47 5.41 -37.48
N HIS A 20 -18.41 6.21 -36.42
CA HIS A 20 -17.60 5.89 -35.27
C HIS A 20 -18.02 4.49 -34.84
N LYS A 21 -17.19 3.49 -35.19
CA LYS A 21 -17.26 2.17 -34.59
C LYS A 21 -17.13 2.41 -33.09
N GLU A 22 -18.23 2.26 -32.36
CA GLU A 22 -18.20 2.16 -30.90
C GLU A 22 -17.18 1.07 -30.55
N GLU A 23 -16.00 1.47 -30.06
CA GLU A 23 -15.03 0.52 -29.54
C GLU A 23 -15.67 -0.15 -28.33
N LYS A 24 -16.16 -1.38 -28.52
CA LYS A 24 -16.67 -2.19 -27.41
C LYS A 24 -15.53 -2.42 -26.42
N ILE A 25 -15.71 -1.87 -25.21
CA ILE A 25 -14.81 -2.07 -24.07
C ILE A 25 -14.60 -3.58 -23.86
N LYS A 26 -13.35 -4.05 -23.96
CA LYS A 26 -12.99 -5.41 -23.56
C LYS A 26 -12.70 -5.43 -22.06
N ILE A 27 -13.74 -5.77 -21.29
CA ILE A 27 -13.85 -5.66 -19.83
C ILE A 27 -13.09 -6.82 -19.11
N ASN A 28 -11.90 -7.19 -19.57
CA ASN A 28 -11.11 -8.38 -19.17
C ASN A 28 -11.45 -9.70 -19.92
N ARG A 29 -10.55 -10.69 -19.81
CA ARG A 29 -10.55 -12.03 -20.44
C ARG A 29 -11.77 -12.84 -20.04
N ARG A 30 -12.28 -12.65 -18.83
CA ARG A 30 -13.49 -13.21 -18.25
C ARG A 30 -14.73 -12.37 -18.56
N MET A 31 -15.24 -12.50 -19.78
CA MET A 31 -16.52 -11.87 -20.18
C MET A 31 -17.71 -12.59 -19.51
N ASN A 32 -18.32 -12.00 -18.47
CA ASN A 32 -19.51 -12.54 -17.80
C ASN A 32 -19.32 -13.99 -17.32
N ASP A 33 -18.29 -14.20 -16.50
CA ASP A 33 -17.93 -15.50 -15.93
C ASP A 33 -17.42 -16.56 -16.92
N ARG A 34 -17.03 -16.15 -18.14
CA ARG A 34 -16.47 -17.05 -19.17
C ARG A 34 -14.97 -16.91 -19.32
N TYR A 35 -14.22 -17.98 -19.14
CA TYR A 35 -12.77 -18.06 -19.24
C TYR A 35 -12.31 -18.26 -20.66
N ILE A 36 -11.34 -17.48 -21.12
CA ILE A 36 -10.67 -17.72 -22.40
C ILE A 36 -9.72 -18.91 -22.24
N VAL A 37 -9.92 -19.92 -23.08
CA VAL A 37 -9.22 -21.21 -23.01
C VAL A 37 -8.58 -21.55 -24.35
N ASP A 38 -7.59 -22.43 -24.29
CA ASP A 38 -7.02 -23.11 -25.46
C ASP A 38 -7.49 -24.57 -25.50
N LEU A 39 -8.72 -24.75 -25.98
CA LEU A 39 -9.43 -26.04 -26.06
C LEU A 39 -9.99 -26.26 -27.47
N GLY A 40 -9.10 -26.21 -28.47
CA GLY A 40 -9.46 -26.40 -29.88
C GLY A 40 -10.33 -25.25 -30.41
N ASN A 41 -11.56 -25.55 -30.85
CA ASN A 41 -12.48 -24.53 -31.36
C ASN A 41 -13.17 -23.73 -30.24
N ILE A 42 -13.03 -24.10 -28.97
CA ILE A 42 -13.66 -23.39 -27.85
C ILE A 42 -12.89 -22.11 -27.56
N VAL A 43 -13.53 -20.96 -27.79
CA VAL A 43 -12.95 -19.63 -27.60
C VAL A 43 -13.00 -19.22 -26.12
N ASN A 44 -14.12 -19.50 -25.45
CA ASN A 44 -14.27 -19.29 -24.02
C ASN A 44 -15.29 -20.27 -23.42
N ILE A 45 -15.23 -20.45 -22.10
CA ILE A 45 -16.06 -21.40 -21.36
C ILE A 45 -16.43 -20.89 -19.97
N SER A 46 -17.65 -21.10 -19.53
CA SER A 46 -18.11 -20.94 -18.14
C SER A 46 -18.65 -22.26 -17.61
N LYS A 47 -19.09 -22.25 -16.34
CA LYS A 47 -19.79 -23.38 -15.73
C LYS A 47 -21.08 -23.76 -16.46
N THR A 48 -21.68 -22.82 -17.19
CA THR A 48 -23.03 -22.95 -17.77
C THR A 48 -23.06 -22.89 -19.30
N GLY A 49 -21.92 -22.71 -19.97
CA GLY A 49 -21.88 -22.64 -21.43
C GLY A 49 -20.49 -22.34 -21.99
N CYS A 50 -20.39 -22.27 -23.31
CA CYS A 50 -19.13 -21.89 -23.98
C CYS A 50 -19.39 -21.16 -25.31
N ARG A 51 -18.34 -20.53 -25.85
CA ARG A 51 -18.31 -20.07 -27.26
C ARG A 51 -17.43 -20.98 -28.09
N ILE A 52 -17.92 -21.35 -29.26
CA ILE A 52 -17.24 -22.23 -30.20
C ILE A 52 -17.04 -21.44 -31.51
N LYS A 53 -15.80 -21.36 -31.97
CA LYS A 53 -15.44 -20.72 -33.24
C LYS A 53 -16.04 -21.53 -34.40
N LYS A 54 -16.71 -20.86 -35.34
CA LYS A 54 -17.19 -21.53 -36.57
C LYS A 54 -15.99 -21.95 -37.42
N GLN A 55 -16.00 -23.19 -37.90
CA GLN A 55 -15.09 -23.61 -38.97
C GLN A 55 -15.67 -23.28 -40.35
N ASN A 56 -17.00 -23.40 -40.53
CA ASN A 56 -17.74 -22.98 -41.72
C ASN A 56 -18.90 -22.03 -41.34
N PRO A 57 -19.16 -20.94 -42.09
CA PRO A 57 -20.19 -19.94 -41.75
C PRO A 57 -21.64 -20.45 -41.78
N GLU A 58 -21.93 -21.49 -42.59
CA GLU A 58 -23.29 -21.83 -43.02
C GLU A 58 -24.04 -22.91 -42.22
N GLU A 59 -23.46 -23.53 -41.20
CA GLU A 59 -24.12 -24.68 -40.56
C GLU A 59 -24.33 -24.53 -39.06
N LEU A 60 -25.56 -24.21 -38.68
CA LEU A 60 -26.18 -24.78 -37.49
C LEU A 60 -27.70 -24.71 -37.58
N LYS A 61 -28.31 -25.77 -38.14
CA LYS A 61 -29.77 -25.97 -38.19
C LYS A 61 -30.36 -26.57 -36.90
N LYS A 62 -29.54 -26.89 -35.90
CA LYS A 62 -29.96 -27.62 -34.69
C LYS A 62 -29.92 -26.72 -33.45
N GLU A 63 -31.06 -26.60 -32.76
CA GLU A 63 -31.14 -25.92 -31.45
C GLU A 63 -30.33 -26.65 -30.37
N PHE A 64 -30.20 -27.98 -30.49
CA PHE A 64 -29.43 -28.82 -29.57
C PHE A 64 -28.16 -29.37 -30.21
N ILE A 65 -27.03 -29.18 -29.53
CA ILE A 65 -25.74 -29.75 -29.92
C ILE A 65 -25.06 -30.43 -28.74
N GLU A 66 -24.22 -31.42 -29.05
CA GLU A 66 -23.35 -32.04 -28.06
C GLU A 66 -21.95 -31.44 -28.21
N VAL A 67 -21.43 -30.86 -27.13
CA VAL A 67 -20.12 -30.23 -27.10
C VAL A 67 -19.18 -31.12 -26.31
N GLN A 68 -18.09 -31.54 -26.95
CA GLN A 68 -17.04 -32.30 -26.29
C GLN A 68 -16.02 -31.35 -25.65
N ILE A 69 -15.80 -31.50 -24.36
CA ILE A 69 -14.84 -30.70 -23.57
C ILE A 69 -13.96 -31.68 -22.78
N GLY A 70 -12.73 -31.87 -23.26
CA GLY A 70 -11.87 -32.94 -22.75
C GLY A 70 -12.52 -34.31 -22.93
N LYS A 71 -12.77 -35.01 -21.82
CA LYS A 71 -13.43 -36.32 -21.81
C LYS A 71 -14.96 -36.24 -21.65
N GLU A 72 -15.50 -35.08 -21.29
CA GLU A 72 -16.93 -34.90 -21.06
C GLU A 72 -17.66 -34.52 -22.36
N LYS A 73 -18.87 -35.06 -22.55
CA LYS A 73 -19.79 -34.67 -23.62
C LYS A 73 -21.01 -33.99 -23.02
N LEU A 74 -21.19 -32.72 -23.32
CA LEU A 74 -22.23 -31.88 -22.74
C LEU A 74 -23.33 -31.61 -23.76
N LYS A 75 -24.54 -32.07 -23.45
CA LYS A 75 -25.74 -31.64 -24.17
C LYS A 75 -25.98 -30.16 -23.93
N SER A 76 -26.15 -29.41 -25.01
CA SER A 76 -26.13 -27.96 -25.00
C SER A 76 -27.19 -27.39 -25.95
N ILE A 77 -27.68 -26.20 -25.63
CA ILE A 77 -28.60 -25.42 -26.47
C ILE A 77 -27.82 -24.26 -27.09
N VAL A 78 -28.00 -24.02 -28.38
CA VAL A 78 -27.47 -22.83 -29.04
C VAL A 78 -28.28 -21.61 -28.59
N VAL A 79 -27.62 -20.64 -27.96
CA VAL A 79 -28.26 -19.41 -27.47
C VAL A 79 -27.94 -18.19 -28.32
N GLU A 80 -26.88 -18.26 -29.13
CA GLU A 80 -26.47 -17.17 -30.00
C GLU A 80 -25.71 -17.74 -31.19
N ASP A 81 -26.07 -17.28 -32.38
CA ASP A 81 -25.36 -17.58 -33.62
C ASP A 81 -24.83 -16.27 -34.22
N LYS A 82 -23.51 -16.15 -34.31
CA LYS A 82 -22.81 -15.02 -34.93
C LYS A 82 -21.89 -15.53 -36.03
N ALA A 83 -21.63 -14.72 -37.05
CA ALA A 83 -20.80 -15.08 -38.21
C ALA A 83 -19.49 -15.84 -37.90
N SER A 84 -18.81 -15.53 -36.79
CA SER A 84 -17.54 -16.16 -36.40
C SER A 84 -17.60 -17.15 -35.22
N TYR A 85 -18.73 -17.27 -34.52
CA TYR A 85 -18.90 -18.21 -33.40
C TYR A 85 -20.36 -18.54 -33.08
N TYR A 86 -20.55 -19.66 -32.37
CA TYR A 86 -21.80 -19.99 -31.68
C TYR A 86 -21.59 -19.86 -30.17
N SER A 87 -22.52 -19.24 -29.45
CA SER A 87 -22.62 -19.38 -28.00
C SER A 87 -23.59 -20.50 -27.66
N VAL A 88 -23.20 -21.38 -26.76
CA VAL A 88 -24.05 -22.45 -26.26
C VAL A 88 -24.24 -22.37 -24.75
N LYS A 89 -25.37 -22.86 -24.28
CA LYS A 89 -25.69 -23.06 -22.87
C LYS A 89 -25.74 -24.57 -22.60
N PHE A 90 -25.00 -25.02 -21.59
CA PHE A 90 -25.02 -26.41 -21.17
C PHE A 90 -26.32 -26.72 -20.43
N LEU A 91 -26.91 -27.89 -20.71
CA LEU A 91 -28.07 -28.39 -19.97
C LEU A 91 -27.73 -28.80 -18.55
N LYS A 92 -26.50 -29.28 -18.34
CA LYS A 92 -25.93 -29.57 -17.02
C LYS A 92 -24.67 -28.74 -16.82
N PRO A 93 -24.44 -28.16 -15.63
CA PRO A 93 -23.24 -27.37 -15.40
C PRO A 93 -21.98 -28.22 -15.53
N PHE A 94 -20.96 -27.67 -16.20
CA PHE A 94 -19.66 -28.31 -16.37
C PHE A 94 -18.86 -28.29 -15.06
N GLN A 95 -18.29 -29.44 -14.67
CA GLN A 95 -17.72 -29.64 -13.33
C GLN A 95 -16.19 -29.68 -13.29
N ASP A 96 -15.51 -30.04 -14.37
CA ASP A 96 -14.04 -30.21 -14.38
C ASP A 96 -13.30 -28.87 -14.45
N SER A 97 -13.23 -28.17 -13.30
CA SER A 97 -12.48 -26.92 -13.17
C SER A 97 -10.97 -27.08 -13.36
N LYS A 98 -10.42 -28.28 -13.11
CA LYS A 98 -8.98 -28.58 -13.26
C LYS A 98 -8.57 -28.51 -14.72
N LEU A 99 -9.36 -29.09 -15.62
CA LEU A 99 -9.14 -29.00 -17.06
C LEU A 99 -9.08 -27.53 -17.51
N ILE A 100 -10.03 -26.71 -17.07
CA ILE A 100 -10.10 -25.30 -17.47
C ILE A 100 -8.90 -24.53 -16.93
N LYS A 101 -8.55 -24.71 -15.65
CA LYS A 101 -7.38 -24.08 -15.05
C LYS A 101 -6.09 -24.35 -15.82
N SER A 102 -5.93 -25.56 -16.37
CA SER A 102 -4.76 -25.96 -17.15
C SER A 102 -4.73 -25.38 -18.58
N LYS A 103 -5.88 -24.93 -19.10
CA LYS A 103 -6.03 -24.45 -20.48
C LYS A 103 -6.36 -22.97 -20.58
N VAL A 104 -6.60 -22.29 -19.45
CA VAL A 104 -6.87 -20.86 -19.43
C VAL A 104 -5.63 -20.07 -19.84
N LYS A 105 -5.84 -19.12 -20.74
CA LYS A 105 -4.79 -18.18 -21.14
C LYS A 105 -4.54 -17.19 -20.01
N ARG A 106 -3.39 -17.30 -19.35
CA ARG A 106 -2.96 -16.41 -18.26
C ARG A 106 -1.95 -15.37 -18.75
N LEU A 107 -1.74 -14.34 -17.95
CA LEU A 107 -0.59 -13.46 -18.12
C LEU A 107 0.66 -14.14 -17.61
N LYS A 108 1.82 -13.73 -18.14
CA LYS A 108 3.10 -14.13 -17.58
C LYS A 108 3.24 -13.46 -16.21
N GLU A 109 3.18 -14.28 -15.17
CA GLU A 109 3.50 -13.87 -13.80
C GLU A 109 5.02 -13.93 -13.62
N PHE A 110 5.56 -12.97 -12.86
CA PHE A 110 6.96 -12.99 -12.48
C PHE A 110 7.23 -14.17 -11.54
N LYS A 111 8.38 -14.81 -11.71
CA LYS A 111 8.89 -15.80 -10.75
C LYS A 111 10.14 -15.22 -10.12
N LEU A 112 10.09 -14.95 -8.82
CA LEU A 112 11.29 -14.67 -8.04
C LEU A 112 12.23 -15.87 -8.17
N ASP A 113 13.48 -15.60 -8.56
CA ASP A 113 14.54 -16.59 -8.45
C ASP A 113 14.78 -16.96 -6.99
N LYS A 114 15.22 -18.22 -6.81
CA LYS A 114 15.58 -18.95 -5.58
C LYS A 114 15.53 -18.17 -4.26
N GLU A 115 14.90 -18.78 -3.25
CA GLU A 115 15.02 -18.34 -1.86
C GLU A 115 16.50 -18.15 -1.49
N LYS A 116 16.87 -16.92 -1.11
CA LYS A 116 18.17 -16.62 -0.52
C LYS A 116 18.18 -17.09 0.93
N GLU A 117 19.38 -17.36 1.46
CA GLU A 117 19.54 -17.73 2.86
C GLU A 117 18.95 -16.66 3.78
N LYS A 118 18.36 -17.10 4.89
CA LYS A 118 17.87 -16.19 5.93
C LYS A 118 19.04 -15.39 6.51
N ILE A 119 18.78 -14.12 6.81
CA ILE A 119 19.76 -13.26 7.46
C ILE A 119 19.97 -13.77 8.88
N ASP A 120 21.24 -14.07 9.21
CA ASP A 120 21.67 -14.52 10.53
C ASP A 120 21.90 -13.29 11.42
N PHE A 121 20.89 -12.94 12.22
CA PHE A 121 20.95 -11.78 13.11
C PHE A 121 22.04 -11.94 14.17
N ASP A 122 22.28 -13.16 14.69
CA ASP A 122 23.28 -13.40 15.74
C ASP A 122 24.70 -13.08 15.24
N LYS A 123 25.00 -13.34 13.96
CA LYS A 123 26.28 -12.92 13.35
C LYS A 123 26.40 -11.41 13.12
N LEU A 124 25.29 -10.71 12.97
CA LEU A 124 25.24 -9.25 12.83
C LEU A 124 25.22 -8.53 14.20
N GLU A 125 24.87 -9.25 15.27
CA GLU A 125 24.58 -8.79 16.64
C GLU A 125 25.81 -8.51 17.53
N ALA A 126 27.04 -8.77 17.10
CA ALA A 126 28.23 -8.36 17.87
C ALA A 126 28.31 -6.83 18.11
N GLN A 127 27.36 -6.05 17.56
CA GLN A 127 27.18 -4.61 17.72
C GLN A 127 25.77 -4.16 18.19
N SER A 128 24.81 -5.05 18.49
CA SER A 128 23.38 -4.69 18.71
C SER A 128 22.86 -4.76 20.16
N SER A 129 23.68 -5.21 21.12
CA SER A 129 23.30 -5.21 22.56
C SER A 129 22.92 -3.81 23.05
N GLU A 130 23.55 -2.77 22.49
CA GLU A 130 23.27 -1.36 22.78
C GLU A 130 21.88 -0.94 22.29
N PHE A 131 21.41 -1.40 21.12
CA PHE A 131 20.08 -1.04 20.60
C PHE A 131 18.95 -1.66 21.44
N LYS A 132 19.09 -2.93 21.83
CA LYS A 132 18.15 -3.60 22.74
C LYS A 132 18.14 -2.92 24.10
N ALA A 133 19.32 -2.55 24.62
CA ALA A 133 19.43 -1.76 25.85
C ALA A 133 18.76 -0.39 25.71
N ILE A 134 18.93 0.30 24.58
CA ILE A 134 18.33 1.60 24.28
C ILE A 134 16.80 1.50 24.30
N ILE A 135 16.21 0.50 23.63
CA ILE A 135 14.75 0.36 23.60
C ILE A 135 14.20 -0.03 24.97
N ASN A 136 14.87 -0.94 25.70
CA ASN A 136 14.48 -1.29 27.06
C ASN A 136 14.54 -0.07 27.99
N LEU A 137 15.61 0.73 27.89
CA LEU A 137 15.75 1.98 28.64
C LEU A 137 14.62 2.96 28.32
N LEU A 138 14.31 3.17 27.04
CA LEU A 138 13.22 4.04 26.60
C LEU A 138 11.83 3.55 27.07
N SER A 139 11.61 2.24 27.08
CA SER A 139 10.36 1.65 27.59
C SER A 139 10.23 1.86 29.10
N GLU A 140 11.32 1.65 29.84
CA GLU A 140 11.34 1.79 31.29
C GLU A 140 11.18 3.26 31.72
N ILE A 141 11.74 4.23 31.00
CA ILE A 141 11.53 5.66 31.29
C ILE A 141 10.05 6.07 31.27
N ASN A 142 9.24 5.39 30.45
CA ASN A 142 7.82 5.68 30.29
C ASN A 142 6.92 4.84 31.21
N ASN A 143 7.49 3.91 31.98
CA ASN A 143 6.75 3.08 32.91
C ASN A 143 6.53 3.85 34.24
N PRO A 144 5.27 4.06 34.67
CA PRO A 144 4.97 4.81 35.89
C PRO A 144 5.46 4.11 37.17
N ASN A 145 5.73 2.80 37.10
CA ASN A 145 6.24 1.99 38.22
C ASN A 145 7.77 1.80 38.17
N THR A 146 8.44 2.60 37.35
CA THR A 146 9.89 2.58 37.23
C THR A 146 10.56 3.23 38.42
N ASP A 147 11.65 2.61 38.87
CA ASP A 147 12.52 3.10 39.92
C ASP A 147 13.92 3.39 39.38
N THR A 148 14.72 4.00 40.24
CA THR A 148 16.08 4.45 39.90
C THR A 148 17.03 3.29 39.65
N GLU A 149 16.86 2.15 40.34
CA GLU A 149 17.70 0.97 40.19
C GLU A 149 17.51 0.31 38.82
N LYS A 150 16.25 0.13 38.39
CA LYS A 150 15.93 -0.43 37.06
C LYS A 150 16.49 0.42 35.93
N LEU A 151 16.32 1.74 35.99
CA LEU A 151 16.91 2.65 35.01
C LEU A 151 18.44 2.56 35.00
N THR A 152 19.06 2.50 36.18
CA THR A 152 20.51 2.40 36.30
C THR A 152 21.04 1.13 35.63
N GLY A 153 20.36 -0.01 35.79
CA GLY A 153 20.72 -1.29 35.15
C GLY A 153 20.80 -1.20 33.62
N TYR A 154 19.91 -0.43 32.99
CA TYR A 154 19.93 -0.19 31.54
C TYR A 154 20.92 0.90 31.13
N ILE A 155 21.04 1.99 31.90
CA ILE A 155 21.98 3.10 31.62
C ILE A 155 23.43 2.60 31.59
N VAL A 156 23.80 1.68 32.47
CA VAL A 156 25.16 1.12 32.52
C VAL A 156 25.53 0.38 31.23
N GLN A 157 24.55 -0.16 30.51
CA GLN A 157 24.74 -0.85 29.24
C GLN A 157 24.91 0.11 28.05
N ILE A 158 24.71 1.42 28.26
CA ILE A 158 24.78 2.45 27.22
C ILE A 158 25.76 3.54 27.67
N PRO A 159 27.07 3.37 27.40
CA PRO A 159 28.13 4.24 27.93
C PRO A 159 27.93 5.73 27.60
N LYS A 160 27.38 6.05 26.42
CA LYS A 160 27.09 7.43 26.01
C LYS A 160 26.05 8.11 26.92
N VAL A 161 24.96 7.41 27.26
CA VAL A 161 23.92 7.92 28.17
C VAL A 161 24.50 8.16 29.55
N LYS A 162 25.28 7.20 30.07
CA LYS A 162 25.99 7.35 31.35
C LYS A 162 26.89 8.59 31.34
N LYS A 163 27.65 8.82 30.26
CA LYS A 163 28.52 9.98 30.10
C LYS A 163 27.74 11.30 30.13
N THR A 164 26.65 11.41 29.36
CA THR A 164 25.86 12.65 29.32
C THR A 164 25.19 12.95 30.67
N ILE A 165 24.72 11.93 31.39
CA ILE A 165 24.19 12.12 32.75
C ILE A 165 25.27 12.70 33.67
N LEU A 166 26.49 12.17 33.62
CA LEU A 166 27.62 12.70 34.40
C LEU A 166 27.98 14.13 33.99
N GLU A 167 27.94 14.46 32.71
CA GLU A 167 28.20 15.82 32.20
C GLU A 167 27.14 16.81 32.71
N VAL A 168 25.85 16.45 32.65
CA VAL A 168 24.76 17.29 33.16
C VAL A 168 24.86 17.48 34.67
N ALA A 169 25.15 16.42 35.44
CA ALA A 169 25.30 16.51 36.90
C ALA A 169 26.48 17.40 37.36
N ASN A 170 27.46 17.59 36.48
CA ASN A 170 28.66 18.40 36.69
C ASN A 170 28.60 19.77 36.00
N SER A 171 27.46 20.13 35.39
CA SER A 171 27.30 21.43 34.72
C SER A 171 27.26 22.59 35.73
N ALA A 172 27.58 23.80 35.25
CA ALA A 172 27.53 25.03 36.06
C ALA A 172 26.12 25.32 36.64
N GLU A 173 25.07 24.91 35.92
CA GLU A 173 23.67 25.01 36.36
C GLU A 173 23.36 24.12 37.58
N SER A 174 24.18 23.11 37.84
CA SER A 174 24.03 22.19 38.98
C SER A 174 24.67 22.71 40.28
N GLY A 175 25.32 23.90 40.26
CA GLY A 175 25.74 24.68 41.45
C GLY A 175 26.82 24.06 42.37
N THR A 176 27.47 22.98 41.94
CA THR A 176 28.42 22.11 42.67
C THR A 176 29.94 22.40 42.55
N ALA A 177 30.74 22.59 43.63
CA ALA A 177 32.22 22.62 43.57
C ALA A 177 32.88 21.23 43.44
N GLU A 178 32.18 20.15 43.84
CA GLU A 178 32.68 18.78 43.74
C GLU A 178 32.23 18.07 42.45
N ARG A 179 33.20 17.42 41.80
CA ARG A 179 33.03 16.65 40.58
C ARG A 179 32.52 15.23 40.90
N ILE A 180 31.38 14.86 40.32
CA ILE A 180 30.73 13.57 40.50
C ILE A 180 31.18 12.58 39.42
N ASN A 181 31.63 11.41 39.85
CA ASN A 181 32.04 10.30 38.97
C ASN A 181 31.11 9.07 39.06
N SER A 182 30.23 9.02 40.06
CA SER A 182 29.29 7.92 40.27
C SER A 182 27.93 8.22 39.62
N LEU A 183 27.38 7.23 38.91
CA LEU A 183 26.08 7.34 38.26
C LEU A 183 24.94 7.49 39.26
N THR A 184 24.94 6.75 40.37
CA THR A 184 23.92 6.86 41.42
C THR A 184 23.90 8.25 42.05
N THR A 185 25.08 8.81 42.33
CA THR A 185 25.21 10.17 42.88
C THR A 185 24.80 11.24 41.88
N ALA A 186 25.12 11.04 40.59
CA ALA A 186 24.70 11.94 39.51
C ALA A 186 23.17 11.96 39.36
N ILE A 187 22.53 10.79 39.40
CA ILE A 187 21.07 10.66 39.34
C ILE A 187 20.41 11.35 40.53
N ALA A 188 20.91 11.13 41.75
CA ALA A 188 20.37 11.77 42.95
C ALA A 188 20.42 13.31 42.88
N ARG A 189 21.47 13.86 42.26
CA ARG A 189 21.65 15.31 42.10
C ARG A 189 20.80 15.93 41.01
N ILE A 190 20.68 15.27 39.86
CA ILE A 190 19.87 15.77 38.73
C ILE A 190 18.37 15.64 39.05
N GLY A 191 18.00 14.63 39.84
CA GLY A 191 16.61 14.30 40.14
C GLY A 191 15.98 13.44 39.05
N PHE A 192 14.95 12.68 39.44
CA PHE A 192 14.42 11.60 38.61
C PHE A 192 13.74 12.07 37.31
N GLU A 193 12.97 13.16 37.35
CA GLU A 193 12.30 13.67 36.15
C GLU A 193 13.29 14.29 35.16
N LYS A 194 14.29 15.03 35.66
CA LYS A 194 15.33 15.59 34.80
C LYS A 194 16.25 14.49 34.25
N LEU A 195 16.51 13.42 35.02
CA LEU A 195 17.18 12.22 34.51
C LEU A 195 16.45 11.63 33.30
N LYS A 196 15.12 11.42 33.41
CA LYS A 196 14.31 10.91 32.29
C LYS A 196 14.42 11.81 31.07
N GLU A 197 14.42 13.13 31.26
CA GLU A 197 14.59 14.11 30.18
C GLU A 197 15.98 14.02 29.53
N VAL A 198 17.04 13.94 30.33
CA VAL A 198 18.42 13.78 29.83
C VAL A 198 18.55 12.49 29.04
N ILE A 199 18.08 11.36 29.57
CA ILE A 199 18.15 10.08 28.86
C ILE A 199 17.36 10.13 27.55
N ARG A 200 16.12 10.65 27.56
CA ARG A 200 15.33 10.83 26.33
C ARG A 200 16.09 11.67 25.32
N THR A 201 16.66 12.79 25.75
CA THR A 201 17.38 13.70 24.86
C THR A 201 18.63 13.04 24.29
N THR A 202 19.43 12.35 25.10
CA THR A 202 20.64 11.67 24.65
C THR A 202 20.34 10.53 23.70
N ILE A 203 19.36 9.69 24.01
CA ILE A 203 19.00 8.55 23.15
C ILE A 203 18.35 9.03 21.86
N MET A 204 17.44 10.00 21.92
CA MET A 204 16.84 10.60 20.73
C MET A 204 17.92 11.26 19.87
N LYS A 205 18.94 11.86 20.49
CA LYS A 205 20.11 12.40 19.78
C LYS A 205 20.93 11.30 19.10
N ASP A 206 21.16 10.18 19.77
CA ASP A 206 21.95 9.08 19.20
C ASP A 206 21.20 8.40 18.03
N LEU A 207 19.93 8.04 18.25
CA LEU A 207 19.09 7.39 17.25
C LEU A 207 18.76 8.28 16.05
N SER A 208 18.61 9.60 16.27
CA SER A 208 18.13 10.51 15.21
C SER A 208 19.24 11.23 14.44
N PHE A 209 20.50 11.25 14.93
CA PHE A 209 21.55 12.14 14.39
C PHE A 209 22.89 11.46 14.06
N GLU A 210 23.24 10.33 14.66
CA GLU A 210 24.52 9.65 14.40
C GLU A 210 24.37 8.37 13.58
N ASN A 211 23.46 8.33 12.60
CA ASN A 211 23.38 7.16 11.74
C ASN A 211 24.38 7.26 10.58
N LYS A 212 25.61 6.81 10.83
CA LYS A 212 26.68 6.69 9.81
C LYS A 212 26.23 5.89 8.58
N ASP A 213 25.27 5.00 8.75
CA ASP A 213 24.77 4.15 7.67
C ASP A 213 23.88 4.91 6.67
N PHE A 214 23.45 6.14 7.00
CA PHE A 214 22.60 7.01 6.16
C PHE A 214 23.16 8.41 5.94
N SER A 215 24.48 8.55 5.80
CA SER A 215 25.13 9.86 5.60
C SER A 215 24.66 10.63 4.36
N GLU A 216 24.13 9.93 3.35
CA GLU A 216 23.59 10.55 2.12
C GLU A 216 22.07 10.81 2.18
N PHE A 217 21.41 10.51 3.31
CA PHE A 217 19.98 10.74 3.45
C PHE A 217 19.68 12.21 3.69
N GLU A 218 19.09 12.87 2.71
CA GLU A 218 18.76 14.28 2.76
C GLU A 218 17.73 14.55 3.88
N HIS A 219 18.08 15.46 4.79
CA HIS A 219 17.22 15.88 5.90
C HIS A 219 16.82 14.75 6.85
N PHE A 220 17.67 13.73 7.05
CA PHE A 220 17.40 12.58 7.92
C PHE A 220 16.94 12.97 9.33
N GLU A 221 17.60 13.96 9.93
CA GLU A 221 17.29 14.49 11.26
C GLU A 221 15.88 15.09 11.31
N ALA A 222 15.57 15.93 10.31
CA ALA A 222 14.28 16.58 10.19
C ALA A 222 13.17 15.56 9.93
N TYR A 223 13.46 14.52 9.15
CA TYR A 223 12.58 13.38 8.94
C TYR A 223 12.24 12.67 10.25
N ASN A 224 13.23 12.35 11.10
CA ASN A 224 13.00 11.66 12.36
C ASN A 224 12.17 12.50 13.35
N LEU A 225 12.48 13.79 13.46
CA LEU A 225 11.74 14.70 14.32
C LEU A 225 10.32 14.95 13.81
N LEU A 226 10.14 15.17 12.51
CA LEU A 226 8.82 15.48 11.92
C LEU A 226 7.81 14.36 12.19
N LYS A 227 8.20 13.09 12.10
CA LYS A 227 7.31 11.96 12.42
C LYS A 227 6.78 12.05 13.84
N SER A 228 7.69 12.27 14.79
CA SER A 228 7.37 12.34 16.22
C SER A 228 6.51 13.56 16.54
N THR A 229 6.82 14.72 15.95
CA THR A 229 6.05 15.95 16.10
C THR A 229 4.65 15.80 15.52
N PHE A 230 4.54 15.33 14.27
CA PHE A 230 3.26 15.12 13.61
C PHE A 230 2.38 14.12 14.37
N LEU A 231 2.95 12.99 14.81
CA LEU A 231 2.25 12.01 15.64
C LEU A 231 1.68 12.69 16.90
N THR A 232 2.48 13.50 17.59
CA THR A 232 2.07 14.15 18.83
C THR A 232 0.88 15.08 18.62
N GLU A 233 0.90 15.87 17.55
CA GLU A 233 -0.17 16.82 17.25
C GLU A 233 -1.43 16.09 16.73
N ILE A 234 -1.30 15.08 15.87
CA ILE A 234 -2.45 14.38 15.29
C ILE A 234 -3.20 13.52 16.31
N LEU A 235 -2.52 13.01 17.35
CA LEU A 235 -3.13 12.20 18.41
C LEU A 235 -4.27 12.91 19.16
N ARG A 236 -4.31 14.25 19.15
CA ARG A 236 -5.40 15.04 19.75
C ARG A 236 -6.71 14.95 18.95
N TYR A 237 -6.65 14.51 17.70
CA TYR A 237 -7.77 14.50 16.77
C TYR A 237 -8.27 13.08 16.43
N VAL A 238 -7.62 12.05 16.95
CA VAL A 238 -7.93 10.64 16.64
C VAL A 238 -8.21 9.84 17.91
N THR A 239 -8.87 8.69 17.75
CA THR A 239 -9.22 7.80 18.88
C THR A 239 -8.06 6.96 19.38
N PHE A 240 -7.02 6.79 18.56
CA PHE A 240 -5.84 6.01 18.93
C PHE A 240 -5.11 6.65 20.11
N LYS A 241 -4.82 5.86 21.14
CA LYS A 241 -4.07 6.30 22.33
C LYS A 241 -2.70 5.61 22.35
N ASP A 242 -1.65 6.39 22.19
CA ASP A 242 -0.27 5.92 22.28
C ASP A 242 0.07 5.56 23.74
N SER A 243 -0.15 4.30 24.10
CA SER A 243 0.14 3.81 25.46
C SER A 243 1.65 3.64 25.61
N LYS A 244 2.24 4.20 26.68
CA LYS A 244 3.69 4.11 26.98
C LYS A 244 4.62 4.68 25.89
N ASN A 245 4.11 5.54 25.00
CA ASN A 245 4.84 6.11 23.86
C ASN A 245 5.38 5.06 22.86
N GLU A 246 4.78 3.86 22.80
CA GLU A 246 5.24 2.78 21.91
C GLU A 246 5.28 3.22 20.44
N ALA A 247 4.29 3.99 19.97
CA ALA A 247 4.24 4.47 18.59
C ALA A 247 5.39 5.43 18.28
N ARG A 248 5.68 6.37 19.19
CA ARG A 248 6.80 7.30 19.04
C ARG A 248 8.14 6.54 18.99
N LEU A 249 8.32 5.59 19.89
CA LEU A 249 9.55 4.78 19.93
C LEU A 249 9.73 3.95 18.66
N LEU A 250 8.65 3.37 18.14
CA LEU A 250 8.68 2.66 16.87
C LEU A 250 9.18 3.56 15.73
N PHE A 251 8.66 4.79 15.59
CA PHE A 251 9.11 5.72 14.56
C PHE A 251 10.56 6.16 14.70
N THR A 252 11.09 6.27 15.92
CA THR A 252 12.51 6.56 16.12
C THR A 252 13.38 5.37 15.72
N SER A 253 12.89 4.15 15.91
CA SER A 253 13.63 2.90 15.66
C SER A 253 13.47 2.32 14.24
N GLU A 254 12.58 2.86 13.41
CA GLU A 254 12.19 2.24 12.14
C GLU A 254 13.32 2.16 11.10
N THR A 255 14.35 2.99 11.23
CA THR A 255 15.50 3.01 10.31
C THR A 255 16.57 2.00 10.68
N THR A 256 16.52 1.42 11.89
CA THR A 256 17.52 0.45 12.36
C THR A 256 17.63 -0.77 11.44
N PRO A 257 16.53 -1.40 10.98
CA PRO A 257 16.64 -2.54 10.07
C PRO A 257 17.21 -2.17 8.69
N LEU A 258 17.05 -0.92 8.23
CA LEU A 258 17.67 -0.49 6.98
C LEU A 258 19.20 -0.48 7.07
N ALA A 259 19.76 -0.21 8.26
CA ALA A 259 21.20 -0.24 8.48
C ALA A 259 21.78 -1.64 8.30
N ILE A 260 20.96 -2.69 8.44
CA ILE A 260 21.38 -4.06 8.12
C ILE A 260 21.62 -4.19 6.61
N PHE A 261 20.75 -3.62 5.76
CA PHE A 261 20.95 -3.67 4.31
C PHE A 261 22.20 -2.93 3.86
N THR A 262 22.50 -1.77 4.45
CA THR A 262 23.72 -1.02 4.13
C THR A 262 24.98 -1.76 4.57
N LYS A 263 24.95 -2.46 5.71
CA LYS A 263 26.06 -3.32 6.17
C LYS A 263 26.27 -4.55 5.29
N LEU A 264 25.18 -5.15 4.79
CA LEU A 264 25.24 -6.30 3.88
C LEU A 264 25.70 -5.89 2.47
N ASN A 265 25.30 -4.71 2.01
CA ASN A 265 25.78 -4.13 0.76
C ASN A 265 25.88 -2.60 0.87
N ASN A 266 27.12 -2.10 0.94
CA ASN A 266 27.43 -0.68 1.09
C ASN A 266 26.84 0.21 -0.01
N SER A 267 26.51 -0.34 -1.19
CA SER A 267 25.89 0.45 -2.25
C SER A 267 24.46 0.89 -1.89
N PHE A 268 23.79 0.20 -0.97
CA PHE A 268 22.49 0.62 -0.44
C PHE A 268 22.58 1.87 0.45
N ALA A 269 23.75 2.20 1.02
CA ALA A 269 23.94 3.47 1.73
C ALA A 269 23.76 4.67 0.78
N LYS A 270 24.23 4.54 -0.47
CA LYS A 270 24.04 5.52 -1.55
C LYS A 270 22.66 5.44 -2.22
N TYR A 271 21.93 4.36 -1.97
CA TYR A 271 20.56 4.21 -2.43
C TYR A 271 19.60 4.95 -1.51
N TYR A 272 19.67 4.78 -0.19
CA TYR A 272 18.70 5.39 0.74
C TYR A 272 18.97 6.87 1.01
N THR A 273 18.80 7.71 -0.01
CA THR A 273 19.07 9.15 0.05
C THR A 273 17.85 10.00 0.40
N SER A 274 16.64 9.42 0.44
CA SER A 274 15.41 10.18 0.69
C SER A 274 14.27 9.32 1.22
N VAL A 275 13.28 9.99 1.84
CA VAL A 275 12.03 9.38 2.32
C VAL A 275 11.22 8.72 1.20
N LYS A 276 11.30 9.25 -0.03
CA LYS A 276 10.65 8.66 -1.20
C LYS A 276 11.20 7.26 -1.48
N ARG A 277 12.53 7.10 -1.40
CA ARG A 277 13.18 5.78 -1.57
C ARG A 277 12.88 4.86 -0.41
N MET A 278 12.93 5.35 0.83
CA MET A 278 12.64 4.54 2.00
C MET A 278 11.25 3.89 1.98
N TYR A 279 10.22 4.65 1.59
CA TYR A 279 8.82 4.18 1.61
C TYR A 279 8.33 3.64 0.26
N SER A 280 9.15 3.66 -0.78
CA SER A 280 8.71 3.26 -2.10
C SER A 280 8.43 1.75 -2.17
N PRO A 281 7.30 1.34 -2.78
CA PRO A 281 7.04 -0.07 -3.06
C PRO A 281 8.09 -0.66 -4.01
N TYR A 282 8.62 0.10 -4.97
CA TYR A 282 9.71 -0.32 -5.86
C TYR A 282 11.02 -0.62 -5.12
N SER A 283 11.27 0.05 -4.00
CA SER A 283 12.43 -0.26 -3.16
C SER A 283 12.31 -1.63 -2.53
N ARG A 284 11.09 -2.07 -2.17
CA ARG A 284 10.85 -3.45 -1.72
C ARG A 284 11.20 -4.48 -2.80
N TYR A 285 10.88 -4.20 -4.06
CA TYR A 285 11.26 -5.05 -5.19
C TYR A 285 12.78 -5.17 -5.34
N LEU A 286 13.47 -4.03 -5.24
CA LEU A 286 14.92 -3.96 -5.34
C LEU A 286 15.62 -4.64 -4.16
N GLU A 287 15.11 -4.47 -2.94
CA GLU A 287 15.59 -5.16 -1.74
C GLU A 287 15.43 -6.67 -1.87
N ARG A 288 14.27 -7.16 -2.31
CA ARG A 288 14.05 -8.61 -2.54
C ARG A 288 15.01 -9.17 -3.57
N LYS A 289 15.26 -8.45 -4.67
CA LYS A 289 16.27 -8.86 -5.67
C LYS A 289 17.64 -9.03 -5.02
N ASN A 290 18.07 -8.10 -4.17
CA ASN A 290 19.42 -8.08 -3.62
C ASN A 290 19.60 -8.98 -2.38
N PHE A 291 18.59 -9.07 -1.52
CA PHE A 291 18.69 -9.72 -0.20
C PHE A 291 17.70 -10.87 0.00
N GLY A 292 16.72 -11.06 -0.87
CA GLY A 292 15.70 -12.11 -0.74
C GLY A 292 14.65 -11.83 0.34
N THR A 293 14.71 -10.65 0.96
CA THR A 293 13.74 -10.06 1.89
C THR A 293 13.58 -8.58 1.54
N ASP A 294 12.61 -7.90 2.13
CA ASP A 294 12.47 -6.45 2.02
C ASP A 294 12.46 -5.80 3.40
N PHE A 295 12.52 -4.47 3.42
CA PHE A 295 12.54 -3.67 4.63
C PHE A 295 11.41 -4.02 5.59
N LEU A 296 10.17 -4.24 5.13
CA LEU A 296 9.03 -4.47 6.02
C LEU A 296 9.10 -5.87 6.65
N GLU A 297 9.50 -6.86 5.85
CA GLU A 297 9.70 -8.22 6.33
C GLU A 297 10.90 -8.31 7.28
N LEU A 298 12.07 -7.80 6.87
CA LEU A 298 13.27 -7.75 7.71
C LEU A 298 13.01 -7.03 9.03
N SER A 299 12.32 -5.89 8.97
CA SER A 299 12.02 -5.12 10.18
C SER A 299 11.07 -5.86 11.11
N LYS A 300 10.10 -6.62 10.57
CA LYS A 300 9.26 -7.47 11.41
C LYS A 300 10.07 -8.57 12.09
N GLU A 301 10.90 -9.28 11.32
CA GLU A 301 11.78 -10.34 11.84
C GLU A 301 12.71 -9.77 12.94
N PHE A 302 13.35 -8.63 12.70
CA PHE A 302 14.30 -8.04 13.65
C PHE A 302 13.62 -7.39 14.87
N ILE A 303 12.64 -6.53 14.66
CA ILE A 303 12.03 -5.74 15.74
C ILE A 303 11.07 -6.59 16.57
N VAL A 304 10.23 -7.40 15.93
CA VAL A 304 9.17 -8.15 16.62
C VAL A 304 9.65 -9.54 17.03
N GLU A 305 10.17 -10.32 16.09
CA GLU A 305 10.45 -11.74 16.33
C GLU A 305 11.74 -11.94 17.10
N TYR A 306 12.80 -11.24 16.70
CA TYR A 306 14.11 -11.31 17.33
C TYR A 306 14.18 -10.47 18.61
N SER A 307 13.80 -9.20 18.55
CA SER A 307 13.93 -8.27 19.69
C SER A 307 12.75 -8.33 20.68
N GLY A 308 11.61 -8.89 20.28
CA GLY A 308 10.41 -8.97 21.13
C GLY A 308 9.65 -7.65 21.31
N LEU A 309 9.89 -6.66 20.45
CA LEU A 309 9.41 -5.29 20.62
C LEU A 309 8.17 -4.99 19.78
N PHE A 310 7.34 -4.06 20.27
CA PHE A 310 6.17 -3.50 19.58
C PHE A 310 5.18 -4.52 18.99
N LYS A 311 5.15 -5.77 19.50
CA LYS A 311 4.30 -6.86 19.01
C LYS A 311 2.82 -6.47 18.81
N TYR A 312 2.30 -5.59 19.67
CA TYR A 312 0.90 -5.15 19.64
C TYR A 312 0.61 -4.00 18.68
N LEU A 313 1.63 -3.40 18.06
CA LEU A 313 1.50 -2.24 17.16
C LEU A 313 2.15 -2.46 15.78
N TYR A 314 3.22 -3.25 15.70
CA TYR A 314 4.07 -3.33 14.52
C TYR A 314 3.33 -3.73 13.23
N ASP A 315 2.36 -4.64 13.33
CA ASP A 315 1.50 -5.01 12.20
C ASP A 315 0.67 -3.81 11.67
N GLY A 316 0.27 -2.88 12.55
CA GLY A 316 -0.35 -1.63 12.14
C GLY A 316 0.59 -0.75 11.31
N TYR A 317 1.88 -0.72 11.66
CA TYR A 317 2.91 -0.04 10.86
C TYR A 317 3.04 -0.67 9.46
N ILE A 318 3.08 -1.99 9.35
CA ILE A 318 3.09 -2.70 8.06
C ILE A 318 1.85 -2.36 7.23
N LEU A 319 0.66 -2.41 7.84
CA LEU A 319 -0.60 -2.05 7.18
C LEU A 319 -0.63 -0.59 6.72
N ALA A 320 0.07 0.32 7.41
CA ALA A 320 0.16 1.71 7.00
C ALA A 320 0.89 1.89 5.66
N HIS A 321 1.91 1.07 5.39
CA HIS A 321 2.59 1.04 4.08
C HIS A 321 1.64 0.54 2.98
N LEU A 322 0.77 -0.42 3.29
CA LEU A 322 -0.26 -0.86 2.34
C LEU A 322 -1.32 0.22 2.10
N ASN A 323 -1.76 0.95 3.14
CA ASN A 323 -2.65 2.11 2.99
C ASN A 323 -1.99 3.22 2.17
N LEU A 324 -0.68 3.40 2.30
CA LEU A 324 0.10 4.39 1.56
C LEU A 324 0.26 4.04 0.08
N PHE A 325 0.36 2.74 -0.23
CA PHE A 325 0.50 2.18 -1.57
C PHE A 325 -0.33 0.88 -1.69
N PRO A 326 -1.61 0.96 -2.11
CA PRO A 326 -2.48 -0.22 -2.20
C PRO A 326 -1.97 -1.32 -3.15
N PHE A 327 -1.09 -0.96 -4.09
CA PHE A 327 -0.40 -1.90 -4.98
C PHE A 327 0.81 -2.60 -4.35
N LEU A 328 1.23 -2.25 -3.13
CA LEU A 328 2.28 -2.97 -2.42
C LEU A 328 1.92 -4.44 -2.21
N THR A 329 2.77 -5.35 -2.65
CA THR A 329 2.61 -6.80 -2.47
C THR A 329 3.52 -7.27 -1.36
N PHE A 330 2.97 -7.91 -0.33
CA PHE A 330 3.77 -8.51 0.75
C PHE A 330 4.30 -9.90 0.38
N PRO A 331 5.44 -10.33 0.93
CA PRO A 331 5.88 -11.72 0.81
C PRO A 331 4.85 -12.67 1.43
N LYS A 332 4.60 -13.83 0.82
CA LYS A 332 3.56 -14.79 1.28
C LYS A 332 3.78 -15.32 2.70
N ARG A 333 5.05 -15.42 3.10
CA ARG A 333 5.49 -15.88 4.42
C ARG A 333 5.26 -14.84 5.52
N MET A 334 5.18 -13.55 5.15
CA MET A 334 4.84 -12.48 6.08
C MET A 334 3.39 -12.63 6.51
N LYS A 335 3.16 -12.93 7.79
CA LYS A 335 1.81 -12.95 8.39
C LYS A 335 1.54 -11.67 9.14
N ILE A 336 0.33 -11.16 9.08
CA ILE A 336 -0.07 -9.88 9.67
C ILE A 336 -1.28 -10.16 10.53
N SER A 337 -1.21 -9.76 11.80
CA SER A 337 -2.37 -9.81 12.68
C SER A 337 -3.08 -8.45 12.69
N ILE A 338 -4.41 -8.47 12.74
CA ILE A 338 -5.27 -7.31 12.82
C ILE A 338 -6.02 -7.25 14.16
N SER A 339 -6.31 -6.04 14.60
CA SER A 339 -7.16 -5.72 15.74
C SER A 339 -7.52 -4.24 15.63
N ARG A 340 -8.56 -3.78 16.32
CA ARG A 340 -8.90 -2.35 16.36
C ARG A 340 -7.71 -1.45 16.64
N ARG A 341 -6.88 -1.78 17.64
CA ARG A 341 -5.68 -1.00 18.00
C ARG A 341 -4.69 -0.91 16.84
N LYS A 342 -4.44 -2.04 16.15
CA LYS A 342 -3.50 -2.09 15.01
C LYS A 342 -4.05 -1.35 13.78
N LEU A 343 -5.35 -1.45 13.52
CA LEU A 343 -6.00 -0.74 12.42
C LEU A 343 -6.00 0.77 12.68
N ASP A 344 -6.41 1.21 13.88
CA ASP A 344 -6.36 2.61 14.29
C ASP A 344 -4.93 3.16 14.19
N PHE A 345 -3.94 2.41 14.69
CA PHE A 345 -2.53 2.77 14.57
C PHE A 345 -2.06 2.81 13.11
N SER A 346 -2.55 1.91 12.27
CA SER A 346 -2.23 1.88 10.85
C SER A 346 -2.66 3.15 10.14
N TYR A 347 -3.86 3.67 10.46
CA TYR A 347 -4.34 4.90 9.86
C TYR A 347 -3.56 6.13 10.33
N VAL A 348 -3.27 6.23 11.64
CA VAL A 348 -2.44 7.32 12.20
C VAL A 348 -1.03 7.29 11.62
N THR A 349 -0.45 6.10 11.50
CA THR A 349 0.85 5.89 10.87
C THR A 349 0.80 6.30 9.40
N TYR A 350 -0.23 5.89 8.66
CA TYR A 350 -0.42 6.29 7.27
C TYR A 350 -0.44 7.81 7.09
N LEU A 351 -1.18 8.55 7.94
CA LEU A 351 -1.17 10.01 7.91
C LEU A 351 0.23 10.59 8.19
N THR A 352 0.96 9.98 9.13
CA THR A 352 2.34 10.37 9.48
C THR A 352 3.29 10.14 8.30
N LEU A 353 3.21 9.00 7.62
CA LEU A 353 4.02 8.70 6.43
C LEU A 353 3.71 9.67 5.27
N ILE A 354 2.42 10.00 5.06
CA ILE A 354 2.03 11.02 4.07
C ILE A 354 2.60 12.39 4.44
N ALA A 355 2.53 12.81 5.71
CA ALA A 355 3.06 14.08 6.15
C ALA A 355 4.56 14.21 5.88
N VAL A 356 5.32 13.14 6.14
CA VAL A 356 6.74 13.06 5.80
C VAL A 356 6.97 13.20 4.30
N LEU A 357 6.23 12.44 3.46
CA LEU A 357 6.39 12.51 2.01
C LEU A 357 5.99 13.89 1.45
N ALA A 358 4.98 14.53 2.03
CA ALA A 358 4.51 15.86 1.63
C ALA A 358 5.52 16.97 2.01
N ILE A 359 6.03 16.94 3.25
CA ILE A 359 6.84 18.03 3.83
C ILE A 359 8.33 17.84 3.51
N ILE A 360 8.90 16.68 3.83
CA ILE A 360 10.31 16.35 3.58
C ILE A 360 10.50 15.93 2.13
N GLY A 361 9.68 14.97 1.66
CA GLY A 361 9.77 14.45 0.29
C GLY A 361 9.27 15.40 -0.80
N ARG A 362 8.61 16.52 -0.42
CA ARG A 362 8.03 17.52 -1.32
C ARG A 362 7.07 16.94 -2.37
N ASP A 363 6.41 15.83 -2.04
CA ASP A 363 5.48 15.17 -2.95
C ASP A 363 4.12 15.90 -3.00
N LYS A 364 3.87 16.58 -4.11
CA LYS A 364 2.63 17.35 -4.35
C LYS A 364 1.36 16.48 -4.27
N LYS A 365 1.41 15.22 -4.75
CA LYS A 365 0.27 14.30 -4.68
C LYS A 365 -0.02 13.96 -3.22
N LYS A 366 1.02 13.66 -2.44
CA LYS A 366 0.86 13.34 -1.01
C LYS A 366 0.42 14.57 -0.20
N THR A 367 0.86 15.78 -0.55
CA THR A 367 0.34 17.02 0.04
C THR A 367 -1.17 17.17 -0.16
N HIS A 368 -1.67 16.96 -1.38
CA HIS A 368 -3.10 17.05 -1.66
C HIS A 368 -3.90 15.99 -0.89
N ILE A 369 -3.41 14.74 -0.87
CA ILE A 369 -4.04 13.65 -0.11
C ILE A 369 -4.08 14.00 1.39
N LEU A 370 -2.97 14.46 1.96
CA LEU A 370 -2.90 14.82 3.39
C LEU A 370 -3.96 15.85 3.76
N ILE A 371 -4.07 16.93 2.98
CA ILE A 371 -5.03 18.00 3.24
C ILE A 371 -6.45 17.46 3.24
N ASN A 372 -6.81 16.62 2.26
CA ASN A 372 -8.15 16.05 2.19
C ASN A 372 -8.44 15.09 3.35
N ARG A 373 -7.45 14.30 3.79
CA ARG A 373 -7.60 13.42 4.96
C ARG A 373 -7.74 14.19 6.27
N LEU A 374 -6.99 15.28 6.44
CA LEU A 374 -7.08 16.11 7.63
C LEU A 374 -8.43 16.83 7.75
N LYS A 375 -9.10 17.15 6.62
CA LYS A 375 -10.47 17.70 6.64
C LYS A 375 -11.49 16.77 7.31
N ARG A 376 -11.27 15.45 7.30
CA ARG A 376 -12.13 14.48 8.00
C ARG A 376 -12.19 14.71 9.50
N LEU A 377 -11.11 15.26 10.06
CA LEU A 377 -10.93 15.51 11.49
C LEU A 377 -11.66 16.81 11.93
N GLY A 378 -12.54 17.35 11.10
CA GLY A 378 -13.28 18.58 11.38
C GLY A 378 -12.47 19.86 11.12
N MET A 379 -11.33 19.76 10.45
CA MET A 379 -10.50 20.91 10.08
C MET A 379 -10.98 21.50 8.75
N ASP A 380 -11.28 22.79 8.71
CA ASP A 380 -11.38 23.51 7.44
C ASP A 380 -9.98 23.71 6.82
N THR A 381 -9.92 24.21 5.58
CA THR A 381 -8.64 24.41 4.89
C THR A 381 -7.67 25.30 5.68
N ASN A 382 -8.15 26.35 6.35
CA ASN A 382 -7.28 27.26 7.12
C ASN A 382 -6.73 26.57 8.37
N LYS A 383 -7.57 25.83 9.09
CA LYS A 383 -7.15 25.03 10.25
C LYS A 383 -6.16 23.93 9.89
N VAL A 384 -6.34 23.28 8.73
CA VAL A 384 -5.35 22.32 8.22
C VAL A 384 -4.00 23.00 8.00
N MET A 385 -3.99 24.21 7.44
CA MET A 385 -2.75 24.94 7.20
C MET A 385 -2.08 25.38 8.51
N GLU A 386 -2.84 25.89 9.46
CA GLU A 386 -2.35 26.23 10.80
C GLU A 386 -1.73 25.00 11.47
N PHE A 387 -2.45 23.89 11.49
CA PHE A 387 -1.97 22.61 12.03
C PHE A 387 -0.63 22.17 11.41
N LEU A 388 -0.53 22.18 10.08
CA LEU A 388 0.69 21.77 9.38
C LEU A 388 1.85 22.76 9.62
N ASN A 389 1.57 24.06 9.71
CA ASN A 389 2.58 25.07 10.03
C ASN A 389 3.10 24.89 11.46
N THR A 390 2.22 24.66 12.44
CA THR A 390 2.61 24.36 13.82
C THR A 390 3.51 23.12 13.90
N VAL A 391 3.17 22.05 13.15
CA VAL A 391 4.03 20.86 13.08
C VAL A 391 5.43 21.20 12.52
N ILE A 392 5.51 22.04 11.47
CA ILE A 392 6.78 22.46 10.87
C ILE A 392 7.59 23.35 11.82
N GLU A 393 6.94 24.31 12.48
CA GLU A 393 7.55 25.21 13.47
C GLU A 393 8.13 24.42 14.64
N ASN A 394 7.31 23.56 15.27
CA ASN A 394 7.73 22.70 16.38
C ASN A 394 8.91 21.79 15.97
N THR A 395 8.93 21.29 14.74
CA THR A 395 10.04 20.48 14.23
C THR A 395 11.31 21.30 14.05
N ASN A 396 11.20 22.52 13.51
CA ASN A 396 12.34 23.43 13.36
C ASN A 396 12.89 23.93 14.69
N ASP A 397 12.03 24.18 15.67
CA ASP A 397 12.44 24.56 17.03
C ASP A 397 13.15 23.39 17.72
N ALA A 398 12.65 22.15 17.55
CA ALA A 398 13.35 20.97 18.03
C ALA A 398 14.74 20.81 17.38
N LEU A 399 14.85 21.00 16.05
CA LEU A 399 16.15 21.01 15.36
C LEU A 399 17.09 22.09 15.91
N TYR A 400 16.59 23.30 16.12
CA TYR A 400 17.36 24.43 16.62
C TYR A 400 17.87 24.18 18.05
N ASN A 401 17.00 23.69 18.94
CA ASN A 401 17.35 23.34 20.32
C ASN A 401 18.38 22.20 20.39
N MET A 402 18.48 21.39 19.33
CA MET A 402 19.49 20.34 19.17
C MET A 402 20.78 20.82 18.52
N GLY A 403 20.92 22.14 18.24
CA GLY A 403 22.11 22.75 17.66
C GLY A 403 22.19 22.64 16.13
N LEU A 404 21.08 22.36 15.45
CA LEU A 404 21.04 22.12 14.02
C LEU A 404 20.29 23.20 13.27
N ARG A 405 20.56 23.27 11.96
CA ARG A 405 19.91 24.24 11.09
C ARG A 405 18.44 23.89 10.92
N ARG A 406 17.58 24.89 11.09
CA ARG A 406 16.16 24.84 10.68
C ARG A 406 16.09 24.55 9.19
N SER A 407 15.72 23.31 8.84
CA SER A 407 15.78 22.80 7.47
C SER A 407 14.41 22.51 6.87
N VAL A 408 13.35 22.43 7.71
CA VAL A 408 12.00 22.14 7.24
C VAL A 408 11.35 23.43 6.73
N ARG A 409 11.13 23.52 5.43
CA ARG A 409 10.44 24.66 4.82
C ARG A 409 8.92 24.44 4.80
N ALA A 410 8.17 25.54 4.84
CA ALA A 410 6.72 25.55 4.62
C ALA A 410 6.32 24.78 3.35
N LEU A 411 5.10 24.24 3.35
CA LEU A 411 4.56 23.47 2.22
C LEU A 411 4.28 24.39 1.01
N PRO A 412 4.78 24.09 -0.20
CA PRO A 412 4.37 24.80 -1.39
C PRO A 412 2.91 24.44 -1.68
N PHE A 413 2.00 25.38 -1.39
CA PHE A 413 0.58 25.15 -1.54
C PHE A 413 0.20 25.12 -3.03
N SER A 414 -0.41 24.03 -3.49
CA SER A 414 -1.18 24.03 -4.73
C SER A 414 -2.56 23.42 -4.47
N VAL A 415 -3.63 24.21 -4.70
CA VAL A 415 -5.03 23.74 -4.67
C VAL A 415 -5.35 22.93 -5.92
N GLN A 416 -4.41 22.11 -6.39
CA GLN A 416 -4.68 21.30 -7.57
C GLN A 416 -5.59 20.15 -7.16
N THR A 417 -6.84 20.23 -7.62
CA THR A 417 -7.79 19.13 -7.55
C THR A 417 -7.22 17.91 -8.26
N MET A 418 -7.16 16.78 -7.55
CA MET A 418 -6.81 15.51 -8.16
C MET A 418 -8.08 14.93 -8.76
N LYS A 419 -8.15 14.97 -10.09
CA LYS A 419 -9.24 14.37 -10.88
C LYS A 419 -8.67 13.31 -11.80
N LEU A 420 -9.37 12.21 -11.95
CA LEU A 420 -9.00 11.10 -12.82
C LEU A 420 -8.88 11.53 -14.29
N SER A 421 -9.70 12.49 -14.72
CA SER A 421 -9.64 13.11 -16.07
C SER A 421 -8.33 13.87 -16.36
N LYS A 422 -7.53 14.19 -15.33
CA LYS A 422 -6.18 14.74 -15.49
C LYS A 422 -5.09 13.66 -15.50
N ILE A 423 -5.44 12.45 -15.06
CA ILE A 423 -4.52 11.32 -14.90
C ILE A 423 -4.61 10.42 -16.13
N PHE A 424 -5.81 10.01 -16.52
CA PHE A 424 -6.05 9.23 -17.72
C PHE A 424 -6.37 10.15 -18.92
N PRO A 425 -6.06 9.72 -20.16
CA PRO A 425 -6.46 10.43 -21.37
C PRO A 425 -7.96 10.73 -21.40
N LYS A 426 -8.37 11.91 -21.89
CA LYS A 426 -9.78 12.36 -21.87
C LYS A 426 -10.76 11.48 -22.63
N ASP A 427 -10.31 10.74 -23.63
CA ASP A 427 -11.13 9.80 -24.42
C ASP A 427 -11.07 8.37 -23.86
N ASN A 428 -10.62 8.20 -22.62
CA ASN A 428 -10.48 6.89 -22.03
C ASN A 428 -11.83 6.40 -21.48
N ILE A 429 -12.54 5.65 -22.32
CA ILE A 429 -13.79 4.94 -22.01
C ILE A 429 -13.75 4.08 -20.73
N TYR A 430 -12.57 3.74 -20.22
CA TYR A 430 -12.41 3.02 -18.95
C TYR A 430 -12.69 3.89 -17.73
N PHE A 431 -12.42 5.19 -17.83
CA PHE A 431 -12.68 6.15 -16.76
C PHE A 431 -14.19 6.20 -16.46
N ASP A 432 -15.00 6.48 -17.49
CA ASP A 432 -16.45 6.57 -17.35
C ASP A 432 -17.07 5.27 -16.86
N TYR A 433 -16.55 4.12 -17.32
CA TYR A 433 -17.00 2.82 -16.85
C TYR A 433 -16.76 2.63 -15.34
N ILE A 434 -15.54 2.91 -14.84
CA ILE A 434 -15.22 2.75 -13.42
C ILE A 434 -16.03 3.71 -12.55
N VAL A 435 -16.17 4.98 -12.98
CA VAL A 435 -16.98 5.98 -12.28
C VAL A 435 -18.44 5.54 -12.17
N ASN A 436 -19.04 5.14 -13.29
CA ASN A 436 -20.43 4.68 -13.30
C ASN A 436 -20.63 3.40 -12.48
N ALA A 437 -19.67 2.47 -12.52
CA ALA A 437 -19.72 1.24 -11.75
C ALA A 437 -19.65 1.50 -10.23
N ILE A 438 -18.77 2.41 -9.79
CA ILE A 438 -18.65 2.77 -8.38
C ILE A 438 -19.88 3.54 -7.92
N ALA A 439 -20.36 4.52 -8.69
CA ALA A 439 -21.55 5.31 -8.36
C ALA A 439 -22.81 4.44 -8.21
N SER A 440 -22.92 3.34 -8.96
CA SER A 440 -24.05 2.41 -8.90
C SER A 440 -23.93 1.31 -7.84
N SER A 441 -22.77 1.15 -7.21
CA SER A 441 -22.42 -0.01 -6.36
C SER A 441 -23.09 -0.06 -4.98
N LYS A 442 -23.83 0.99 -4.57
CA LYS A 442 -24.44 1.12 -3.23
C LYS A 442 -23.47 0.79 -2.07
N GLY A 443 -22.18 1.11 -2.22
CA GLY A 443 -21.17 0.88 -1.19
C GLY A 443 -20.64 -0.57 -1.11
N ARG A 444 -20.92 -1.42 -2.10
CA ARG A 444 -20.40 -2.80 -2.18
C ARG A 444 -19.79 -3.05 -3.55
N ILE A 445 -18.48 -3.22 -3.58
CA ILE A 445 -17.71 -3.32 -4.82
C ILE A 445 -16.79 -4.54 -4.75
N ALA A 446 -16.81 -5.38 -5.78
CA ALA A 446 -15.87 -6.48 -5.94
C ALA A 446 -15.13 -6.34 -7.28
N PHE A 447 -13.97 -5.70 -7.26
CA PHE A 447 -13.11 -5.52 -8.42
C PHE A 447 -12.47 -6.84 -8.84
N ARG A 448 -12.87 -7.33 -10.02
CA ARG A 448 -12.23 -8.48 -10.67
C ARG A 448 -11.10 -7.98 -11.56
N HIS A 449 -9.90 -8.50 -11.39
CA HIS A 449 -8.72 -8.06 -12.14
C HIS A 449 -7.95 -9.21 -12.79
N GLU A 450 -7.13 -8.89 -13.79
CA GLU A 450 -6.13 -9.82 -14.36
C GLU A 450 -4.75 -9.62 -13.76
N ASP A 451 -4.49 -8.43 -13.23
CA ASP A 451 -3.20 -8.00 -12.71
C ASP A 451 -3.40 -7.35 -11.35
N ARG A 452 -2.77 -7.95 -10.33
CA ARG A 452 -2.88 -7.50 -8.94
C ARG A 452 -2.31 -6.10 -8.75
N MET A 453 -1.14 -5.82 -9.31
CA MET A 453 -0.49 -4.50 -9.19
C MET A 453 -1.33 -3.41 -9.83
N PHE A 454 -1.87 -3.68 -11.03
CA PHE A 454 -2.75 -2.73 -11.70
C PHE A 454 -4.00 -2.42 -10.88
N SER A 455 -4.64 -3.45 -10.31
CA SER A 455 -5.80 -3.25 -9.44
C SER A 455 -5.47 -2.36 -8.24
N GLY A 456 -4.27 -2.50 -7.67
CA GLY A 456 -3.78 -1.63 -6.60
C GLY A 456 -3.56 -0.17 -7.04
N TYR A 457 -3.10 0.08 -8.27
CA TYR A 457 -3.06 1.45 -8.81
C TYR A 457 -4.44 2.05 -8.97
N ILE A 458 -5.40 1.27 -9.49
CA ILE A 458 -6.80 1.72 -9.60
C ILE A 458 -7.36 2.02 -8.21
N LEU A 459 -7.12 1.16 -7.22
CA LEU A 459 -7.51 1.40 -5.84
C LEU A 459 -6.92 2.70 -5.27
N ASP A 460 -5.63 2.97 -5.52
CA ASP A 460 -5.00 4.22 -5.08
C ASP A 460 -5.71 5.45 -5.65
N PHE A 461 -6.17 5.40 -6.90
CA PHE A 461 -6.99 6.48 -7.47
C PHE A 461 -8.39 6.52 -6.89
N VAL A 462 -9.07 5.38 -6.78
CA VAL A 462 -10.43 5.30 -6.21
C VAL A 462 -10.48 5.88 -4.81
N LEU A 463 -9.46 5.62 -3.98
CA LEU A 463 -9.43 6.09 -2.60
C LEU A 463 -9.09 7.58 -2.49
N ASN A 464 -8.29 8.15 -3.40
CA ASN A 464 -7.66 9.46 -3.20
C ASN A 464 -8.15 10.59 -4.12
N VAL A 465 -8.83 10.26 -5.22
CA VAL A 465 -9.30 11.25 -6.21
C VAL A 465 -10.68 11.79 -5.79
N GLU A 466 -10.95 13.07 -6.12
CA GLU A 466 -12.22 13.74 -5.81
C GLU A 466 -13.45 13.11 -6.49
N ASP A 467 -13.29 12.45 -7.64
CA ASP A 467 -14.40 11.92 -8.46
C ASP A 467 -15.28 10.87 -7.75
N PHE A 468 -14.83 10.32 -6.61
CA PHE A 468 -15.53 9.25 -5.88
C PHE A 468 -15.99 9.63 -4.46
N ASP A 469 -15.74 10.85 -4.00
CA ASP A 469 -16.03 11.30 -2.63
C ASP A 469 -15.41 10.41 -1.53
N PHE A 470 -14.34 9.69 -1.86
CA PHE A 470 -13.59 8.86 -0.92
C PHE A 470 -12.32 9.55 -0.40
N ASN A 471 -11.87 10.62 -1.06
CA ASN A 471 -10.63 11.35 -0.78
C ASN A 471 -10.54 11.99 0.62
N THR A 472 -11.68 12.19 1.30
CA THR A 472 -11.75 12.67 2.68
C THR A 472 -12.09 11.57 3.69
N LYS A 473 -12.43 10.36 3.23
CA LYS A 473 -12.87 9.27 4.10
C LYS A 473 -11.72 8.53 4.78
N SER A 474 -11.95 8.00 5.97
CA SER A 474 -11.02 7.07 6.61
C SER A 474 -11.14 5.70 5.98
N PHE A 475 -10.02 4.99 5.82
CA PHE A 475 -10.03 3.66 5.22
C PHE A 475 -8.96 2.77 5.81
N CYS A 476 -9.17 1.46 5.72
CA CYS A 476 -8.17 0.45 6.00
C CYS A 476 -8.11 -0.58 4.87
N ILE A 477 -6.92 -1.14 4.63
CA ILE A 477 -6.72 -2.21 3.66
C ILE A 477 -6.31 -3.48 4.40
N VAL A 478 -7.09 -4.54 4.22
CA VAL A 478 -6.92 -5.87 4.80
C VAL A 478 -6.30 -6.81 3.74
N PRO A 479 -5.04 -7.23 3.90
CA PRO A 479 -4.37 -8.13 2.95
C PRO A 479 -4.77 -9.59 3.22
N CYS A 480 -5.79 -10.10 2.53
CA CYS A 480 -6.43 -11.37 2.86
C CYS A 480 -5.48 -12.58 2.78
N GLU A 481 -4.48 -12.55 1.91
CA GLU A 481 -3.44 -13.60 1.76
C GLU A 481 -2.49 -13.67 2.98
N ASN A 482 -2.31 -12.55 3.68
CA ASN A 482 -1.32 -12.38 4.74
C ASN A 482 -1.94 -12.43 6.15
N LEU A 483 -3.26 -12.53 6.29
CA LEU A 483 -3.90 -12.57 7.61
C LEU A 483 -3.42 -13.76 8.46
N LEU A 484 -3.16 -13.50 9.73
CA LEU A 484 -2.85 -14.51 10.75
C LEU A 484 -4.14 -15.04 11.41
N GLU A 485 -5.18 -14.20 11.45
CA GLU A 485 -6.42 -14.43 12.18
C GLU A 485 -7.20 -15.65 11.67
N ASP A 486 -7.80 -16.35 12.63
CA ASP A 486 -8.84 -17.35 12.37
C ASP A 486 -10.27 -16.79 12.55
N GLU A 487 -10.41 -15.56 13.10
CA GLU A 487 -11.68 -14.85 13.31
C GLU A 487 -11.54 -13.34 13.06
N LEU A 488 -12.61 -12.68 12.60
CA LEU A 488 -12.69 -11.21 12.41
C LEU A 488 -13.90 -10.62 13.13
N ASN A 489 -13.70 -9.52 13.86
CA ASN A 489 -14.79 -8.78 14.49
C ASN A 489 -15.13 -7.52 13.68
N ILE A 490 -16.42 -7.31 13.39
CA ILE A 490 -16.90 -6.09 12.71
C ILE A 490 -16.57 -4.82 13.51
N GLU A 491 -16.53 -4.90 14.84
CA GLU A 491 -16.21 -3.78 15.73
C GLU A 491 -14.77 -3.29 15.58
N ASP A 492 -13.85 -4.14 15.09
CA ASP A 492 -12.48 -3.72 14.80
C ASP A 492 -12.42 -2.67 13.69
N PHE A 493 -13.46 -2.60 12.85
CA PHE A 493 -13.56 -1.69 11.72
C PHE A 493 -14.41 -0.45 11.99
N SER A 494 -14.94 -0.27 13.21
CA SER A 494 -15.90 0.80 13.51
C SER A 494 -15.37 2.22 13.31
N GLY A 495 -14.03 2.39 13.29
CA GLY A 495 -13.36 3.68 13.06
C GLY A 495 -13.20 4.06 11.59
N PHE A 496 -13.63 3.21 10.66
CA PHE A 496 -13.39 3.38 9.22
C PHE A 496 -14.67 3.63 8.44
N ASP A 497 -14.59 4.50 7.43
CA ASP A 497 -15.68 4.71 6.48
C ASP A 497 -15.60 3.71 5.30
N ILE A 498 -14.41 3.16 5.03
CA ILE A 498 -14.14 2.23 3.93
C ILE A 498 -13.26 1.07 4.40
N ILE A 499 -13.65 -0.17 4.09
CA ILE A 499 -12.83 -1.37 4.27
C ILE A 499 -12.45 -1.91 2.89
N VAL A 500 -11.16 -2.12 2.66
CA VAL A 500 -10.67 -2.76 1.43
C VAL A 500 -10.15 -4.17 1.75
N PHE A 501 -10.87 -5.21 1.35
CA PHE A 501 -10.37 -6.58 1.39
C PHE A 501 -9.58 -6.88 0.12
N LYS A 502 -8.27 -6.73 0.21
CA LYS A 502 -7.35 -6.96 -0.90
C LYS A 502 -7.14 -8.47 -1.10
N ASP A 503 -7.32 -8.94 -2.32
CA ASP A 503 -7.17 -10.33 -2.75
C ASP A 503 -8.08 -11.30 -1.95
N PHE A 504 -9.35 -10.93 -1.78
CA PHE A 504 -10.27 -11.66 -0.89
C PHE A 504 -10.61 -13.08 -1.38
N ASP A 505 -10.31 -13.43 -2.63
CA ASP A 505 -10.36 -14.81 -3.11
C ASP A 505 -9.39 -15.73 -2.36
N LEU A 506 -8.35 -15.16 -1.75
CA LEU A 506 -7.37 -15.87 -0.91
C LEU A 506 -7.73 -15.85 0.59
N LEU A 507 -8.87 -15.26 0.97
CA LEU A 507 -9.34 -15.24 2.34
C LEU A 507 -9.55 -16.67 2.87
N SER A 508 -9.04 -16.94 4.08
CA SER A 508 -9.22 -18.21 4.78
C SER A 508 -10.69 -18.64 4.78
N LYS A 509 -10.94 -19.95 4.59
CA LYS A 509 -12.30 -20.51 4.63
C LYS A 509 -12.96 -20.32 6.00
N LYS A 510 -12.17 -20.32 7.07
CA LYS A 510 -12.65 -20.11 8.45
C LYS A 510 -13.29 -18.73 8.61
N LEU A 511 -12.72 -17.72 7.95
CA LEU A 511 -13.17 -16.32 8.00
C LEU A 511 -14.40 -16.02 7.13
N PHE A 512 -14.97 -16.99 6.41
CA PHE A 512 -16.10 -16.71 5.52
C PHE A 512 -17.33 -16.20 6.28
N LYS A 513 -17.61 -16.78 7.47
CA LYS A 513 -18.76 -16.37 8.29
C LYS A 513 -18.63 -14.92 8.70
N ASP A 514 -17.46 -14.54 9.19
CA ASP A 514 -17.19 -13.19 9.68
C ASP A 514 -17.17 -12.18 8.52
N PHE A 515 -16.54 -12.53 7.39
CA PHE A 515 -16.59 -11.71 6.20
C PHE A 515 -18.04 -11.50 5.71
N LYS A 516 -18.87 -12.54 5.71
CA LYS A 516 -20.28 -12.43 5.34
C LYS A 516 -21.02 -11.47 6.29
N GLU A 517 -20.75 -11.56 7.58
CA GLU A 517 -21.32 -10.64 8.56
C GLU A 517 -20.89 -9.19 8.31
N ILE A 518 -19.58 -8.95 8.13
CA ILE A 518 -19.03 -7.63 7.79
C ILE A 518 -19.65 -7.11 6.49
N TRP A 519 -19.70 -7.93 5.44
CA TRP A 519 -20.29 -7.59 4.14
C TRP A 519 -21.74 -7.13 4.26
N GLN A 520 -22.53 -7.76 5.14
CA GLN A 520 -23.95 -7.47 5.29
C GLN A 520 -24.23 -6.31 6.25
N LYS A 521 -23.48 -6.20 7.35
CA LYS A 521 -23.81 -5.30 8.46
C LYS A 521 -23.00 -4.02 8.52
N PHE A 522 -21.82 -3.96 7.89
CA PHE A 522 -20.99 -2.76 7.94
C PHE A 522 -21.65 -1.61 7.18
N GLU A 523 -21.88 -0.47 7.83
CA GLU A 523 -22.62 0.65 7.23
C GLU A 523 -21.82 1.39 6.15
N GLY A 524 -20.49 1.37 6.24
CA GLY A 524 -19.59 2.03 5.29
C GLY A 524 -19.43 1.29 3.95
N THR A 525 -18.46 1.72 3.15
CA THR A 525 -18.16 1.10 1.86
C THR A 525 -17.25 -0.10 2.04
N ILE A 526 -17.55 -1.21 1.37
CA ILE A 526 -16.64 -2.35 1.25
C ILE A 526 -16.17 -2.49 -0.20
N ILE A 527 -14.86 -2.51 -0.37
CA ILE A 527 -14.21 -2.77 -1.64
C ILE A 527 -13.43 -4.07 -1.51
N CYS A 528 -13.64 -4.98 -2.44
CA CYS A 528 -12.93 -6.24 -2.52
C CYS A 528 -12.15 -6.29 -3.83
N THR A 529 -10.93 -6.85 -3.83
CA THR A 529 -10.23 -7.18 -5.09
C THR A 529 -10.01 -8.67 -5.20
N TYR A 530 -10.14 -9.22 -6.40
CA TYR A 530 -9.84 -10.63 -6.63
C TYR A 530 -9.38 -10.92 -8.05
N SER A 531 -8.57 -11.97 -8.15
CA SER A 531 -8.06 -12.43 -9.43
C SER A 531 -9.13 -13.11 -10.27
N THR A 532 -9.16 -12.76 -11.55
CA THR A 532 -9.90 -13.47 -12.59
C THR A 532 -9.50 -14.94 -12.66
N TYR A 533 -8.23 -15.25 -12.34
CA TYR A 533 -7.65 -16.58 -12.39
C TYR A 533 -7.88 -17.41 -11.11
N SER A 534 -8.67 -16.89 -10.15
CA SER A 534 -9.02 -17.58 -8.90
C SER A 534 -10.07 -18.68 -9.06
N PHE A 535 -10.89 -18.64 -10.13
CA PHE A 535 -12.01 -19.56 -10.33
C PHE A 535 -12.99 -19.63 -9.14
N MET A 536 -13.22 -18.48 -8.49
CA MET A 536 -14.04 -18.38 -7.28
C MET A 536 -15.44 -19.03 -7.39
N ASP A 537 -16.09 -18.99 -8.54
CA ASP A 537 -17.40 -19.63 -8.80
C ASP A 537 -17.37 -21.18 -8.84
N TRP A 538 -16.18 -21.79 -9.01
CA TRP A 538 -15.99 -23.23 -8.77
C TRP A 538 -15.45 -23.51 -7.38
N ASP A 539 -14.41 -22.80 -6.95
CA ASP A 539 -13.64 -23.17 -5.76
C ASP A 539 -14.25 -22.65 -4.45
N ARG A 540 -14.97 -21.53 -4.52
CA ARG A 540 -15.59 -20.81 -3.40
C ARG A 540 -16.97 -20.26 -3.82
N PRO A 541 -17.91 -21.14 -4.25
CA PRO A 541 -19.20 -20.71 -4.80
C PRO A 541 -20.06 -19.95 -3.79
N ASP A 542 -19.89 -20.22 -2.49
CA ASP A 542 -20.45 -19.47 -1.37
C ASP A 542 -20.02 -18.01 -1.39
N LEU A 543 -18.71 -17.77 -1.51
CA LEU A 543 -18.11 -16.44 -1.55
C LEU A 543 -18.50 -15.70 -2.84
N TYR A 544 -18.43 -16.39 -3.99
CA TYR A 544 -18.87 -15.81 -5.26
C TYR A 544 -20.34 -15.41 -5.25
N ASN A 545 -21.24 -16.26 -4.73
CA ASN A 545 -22.66 -15.94 -4.66
C ASN A 545 -22.97 -14.75 -3.77
N LEU A 546 -22.17 -14.52 -2.72
CA LEU A 546 -22.31 -13.35 -1.84
C LEU A 546 -22.00 -12.04 -2.58
N VAL A 547 -20.98 -12.02 -3.42
CA VAL A 547 -20.49 -10.78 -4.07
C VAL A 547 -20.91 -10.61 -5.52
N LYS A 548 -21.50 -11.61 -6.17
CA LYS A 548 -21.72 -11.62 -7.64
C LYS A 548 -22.47 -10.40 -8.18
N GLY A 549 -23.41 -9.85 -7.42
CA GLY A 549 -24.17 -8.66 -7.80
C GLY A 549 -23.38 -7.34 -7.69
N SER A 550 -22.22 -7.38 -7.05
CA SER A 550 -21.30 -6.26 -6.81
C SER A 550 -20.02 -6.35 -7.63
N ILE A 551 -19.90 -7.36 -8.51
CA ILE A 551 -18.71 -7.54 -9.33
C ILE A 551 -18.58 -6.38 -10.32
N VAL A 552 -17.45 -5.69 -10.24
CA VAL A 552 -17.02 -4.72 -11.24
C VAL A 552 -15.78 -5.27 -11.89
N ASP A 553 -15.89 -5.64 -13.16
CA ASP A 553 -14.75 -6.10 -13.94
C ASP A 553 -13.84 -4.93 -14.27
N LEU A 554 -12.60 -4.95 -13.75
CA LEU A 554 -11.60 -3.97 -14.16
C LEU A 554 -11.22 -4.24 -15.62
N PRO A 555 -11.27 -3.23 -16.51
CA PRO A 555 -10.85 -3.40 -17.89
C PRO A 555 -9.41 -3.90 -17.95
N SER A 556 -9.18 -4.86 -18.84
CA SER A 556 -7.82 -5.35 -19.08
C SER A 556 -7.08 -4.33 -19.95
N PHE A 557 -6.09 -3.67 -19.34
CA PHE A 557 -5.26 -2.66 -20.01
C PHE A 557 -4.47 -3.26 -21.18
N LEU A 558 -4.25 -4.57 -21.21
CA LEU A 558 -3.52 -5.26 -22.28
C LEU A 558 -4.23 -5.28 -23.63
N TYR A 559 -5.55 -5.13 -23.64
CA TYR A 559 -6.33 -5.09 -24.89
C TYR A 559 -6.52 -3.69 -25.45
N ASN A 560 -6.00 -2.69 -24.74
CA ASN A 560 -5.96 -1.30 -25.19
C ASN A 560 -4.53 -0.82 -25.14
N THR A 561 -3.89 -0.89 -26.31
CA THR A 561 -2.49 -0.51 -26.50
C THR A 561 -2.18 0.85 -25.87
N LYS A 562 -3.06 1.86 -26.02
CA LYS A 562 -2.86 3.20 -25.43
C LYS A 562 -2.82 3.17 -23.90
N SER A 563 -3.68 2.37 -23.27
CA SER A 563 -3.73 2.26 -21.80
C SER A 563 -2.55 1.46 -21.24
N TYR A 564 -2.12 0.41 -21.93
CA TYR A 564 -0.92 -0.34 -21.55
C TYR A 564 0.35 0.50 -21.70
N GLU A 565 0.50 1.22 -22.82
CA GLU A 565 1.62 2.14 -23.05
C GLU A 565 1.64 3.28 -22.02
N PHE A 566 0.48 3.82 -21.66
CA PHE A 566 0.35 4.84 -20.62
C PHE A 566 0.87 4.34 -19.26
N ILE A 567 0.45 3.14 -18.83
CA ILE A 567 0.89 2.56 -17.56
C ILE A 567 2.39 2.23 -17.59
N GLN A 568 2.89 1.65 -18.68
CA GLN A 568 4.33 1.41 -18.84
C GLN A 568 5.12 2.70 -18.72
N LYS A 569 4.69 3.77 -19.42
CA LYS A 569 5.32 5.09 -19.32
C LYS A 569 5.33 5.59 -17.88
N ARG A 570 4.22 5.44 -17.15
CA ARG A 570 4.12 5.85 -15.76
C ARG A 570 5.08 5.10 -14.85
N ILE A 571 5.18 3.77 -15.00
CA ILE A 571 6.14 2.94 -14.26
C ILE A 571 7.58 3.38 -14.55
N LYS A 572 7.92 3.64 -15.82
CA LYS A 572 9.25 4.17 -16.19
C LYS A 572 9.52 5.50 -15.50
N GLU A 573 8.57 6.44 -15.52
CA GLU A 573 8.70 7.75 -14.86
C GLU A 573 8.91 7.61 -13.34
N ASP A 574 8.09 6.79 -12.68
CA ASP A 574 8.18 6.57 -11.23
C ASP A 574 9.51 5.87 -10.86
N LEU A 575 9.99 4.91 -11.67
CA LEU A 575 11.31 4.29 -11.49
C LEU A 575 12.46 5.27 -11.71
N LYS A 576 12.38 6.18 -12.69
CA LYS A 576 13.39 7.23 -12.89
C LYS A 576 13.49 8.17 -11.70
N ASP A 577 12.35 8.66 -11.20
CA ASP A 577 12.32 9.53 -10.00
C ASP A 577 12.94 8.81 -8.80
N LEU A 578 12.67 7.51 -8.67
CA LEU A 578 13.18 6.70 -7.56
C LEU A 578 14.68 6.41 -7.69
N LEU A 579 15.13 5.87 -8.82
CA LEU A 579 16.47 5.32 -9.00
C LEU A 579 17.52 6.44 -9.18
N GLY A 580 17.12 7.63 -9.63
CA GLY A 580 18.02 8.78 -9.77
C GLY A 580 19.18 8.49 -10.74
N SER A 581 20.42 8.55 -10.25
CA SER A 581 21.63 8.28 -11.04
C SER A 581 21.86 6.79 -11.37
N LEU A 582 21.13 5.87 -10.72
CA LEU A 582 21.20 4.45 -11.04
C LEU A 582 20.48 4.20 -12.37
N SER A 583 21.22 3.75 -13.37
CA SER A 583 20.67 3.46 -14.70
C SER A 583 19.95 2.10 -14.71
N PHE A 584 18.86 2.04 -15.48
CA PHE A 584 18.20 0.81 -15.89
C PHE A 584 17.97 0.86 -17.40
N ASN A 585 17.78 -0.30 -18.04
CA ASN A 585 17.59 -0.38 -19.48
C ASN A 585 16.17 0.09 -19.86
N GLU A 586 16.05 1.32 -20.33
CA GLU A 586 14.77 1.90 -20.77
C GLU A 586 14.23 1.32 -22.08
N GLU A 587 15.09 0.68 -22.87
CA GLU A 587 14.79 0.11 -24.19
C GLU A 587 14.01 -1.21 -24.10
N LEU A 588 13.83 -1.76 -22.89
CA LEU A 588 13.00 -2.95 -22.70
C LEU A 588 11.56 -2.68 -23.18
N VAL A 589 11.09 -3.57 -24.04
CA VAL A 589 9.75 -3.57 -24.63
C VAL A 589 8.96 -4.76 -24.10
N PHE A 590 7.81 -4.49 -23.49
CA PHE A 590 6.97 -5.52 -22.90
C PHE A 590 5.69 -5.72 -23.69
N LYS A 591 5.29 -6.99 -23.87
CA LYS A 591 4.03 -7.37 -24.54
C LYS A 591 3.27 -8.36 -23.68
N GLU A 592 2.05 -8.01 -23.29
CA GLU A 592 1.13 -8.88 -22.53
C GLU A 592 1.70 -9.40 -21.21
N GLU A 593 2.46 -8.55 -20.50
CA GLU A 593 3.05 -8.89 -19.21
C GLU A 593 2.34 -8.19 -18.07
N THR A 594 2.42 -8.79 -16.88
CA THR A 594 1.95 -8.13 -15.66
C THR A 594 2.84 -6.94 -15.33
N ILE A 595 2.27 -5.91 -14.72
CA ILE A 595 2.99 -4.72 -14.22
C ILE A 595 4.12 -5.13 -13.28
N GLU A 596 3.89 -6.14 -12.43
CA GLU A 596 4.93 -6.68 -11.56
C GLU A 596 6.13 -7.20 -12.36
N ASN A 597 5.89 -7.94 -13.44
CA ASN A 597 6.95 -8.46 -14.29
C ASN A 597 7.72 -7.33 -15.01
N ILE A 598 7.02 -6.29 -15.44
CA ILE A 598 7.63 -5.10 -16.05
C ILE A 598 8.57 -4.40 -15.06
N ILE A 599 8.11 -4.20 -13.82
CA ILE A 599 8.89 -3.59 -12.75
C ILE A 599 10.13 -4.42 -12.46
N TYR A 600 9.98 -5.73 -12.27
CA TYR A 600 11.12 -6.62 -12.03
C TYR A 600 12.10 -6.62 -13.18
N SER A 601 11.63 -6.65 -14.43
CA SER A 601 12.49 -6.62 -15.61
C SER A 601 13.31 -5.35 -15.69
N TYR A 602 12.75 -4.19 -15.33
CA TYR A 602 13.54 -2.96 -15.19
C TYR A 602 14.55 -3.06 -14.04
N ILE A 603 14.10 -3.49 -12.87
CA ILE A 603 14.93 -3.62 -11.68
C ILE A 603 16.07 -4.62 -11.87
N GLU A 604 15.89 -5.67 -12.68
CA GLU A 604 16.92 -6.65 -13.06
C GLU A 604 18.11 -5.98 -13.73
N THR A 605 17.86 -4.95 -14.54
CA THR A 605 18.91 -4.19 -15.25
C THR A 605 19.58 -3.11 -14.41
N VAL A 606 19.10 -2.87 -13.19
CA VAL A 606 19.75 -1.95 -12.25
C VAL A 606 21.01 -2.59 -11.70
N PHE A 607 22.14 -1.91 -11.88
CA PHE A 607 23.41 -2.19 -11.22
C PHE A 607 23.52 -1.30 -9.98
N ILE A 608 23.62 -1.91 -8.79
CA ILE A 608 23.84 -1.21 -7.51
C ILE A 608 25.17 -1.65 -6.92
#